data_AF-A0AAP6DBG9-F1
#
_entry.id   AF-A0AAP6DBG9-F1
#
_cell.length_a   1.000
_cell.length_b   1.000
_cell.length_c   1.000
_cell.angle_alpha   90.00
_cell.angle_beta   90.00
_cell.angle_gamma   90.00
#
_symmetry.space_group_name_H-M   'P 1'
#
loop_
_entity.id
_entity.type
_entity.pdbx_description
1 polymer ?
#
loop_
_entity_poly.entity_id
_entity_poly.type
_entity_poly.pdbx_seq_one_letter_code
_entity_poly.pdbx_strand_id
1 'polypeptide(L)'
;IHAVGPIYDKFADPKAVLESAYQRSLDLALANHCQSVALPAISCGVYGYPPQEAAEVAMAVCQRPEYAALDMRFYLFSEEMLSIWQHALTQH
;
A
#
# COMPACT_ATOMS: atom_id res chain seq x y z
N ILE A 1 7.52 -10.90 -1.29
CA ILE A 1 6.74 -10.91 -0.03
C ILE A 1 5.28 -11.04 -0.39
N HIS A 2 4.54 -11.96 0.24
CA HIS A 2 3.11 -12.13 0.01
C HIS A 2 2.35 -11.43 1.14
N ALA A 3 1.38 -10.59 0.78
CA ALA A 3 0.57 -9.83 1.74
C ALA A 3 -0.91 -10.07 1.44
N VAL A 4 -1.68 -10.31 2.50
CA VAL A 4 -3.14 -10.44 2.41
C VAL A 4 -3.74 -9.19 3.03
N GLY A 5 -4.34 -8.34 2.19
CA GLY A 5 -5.12 -7.19 2.64
C GLY A 5 -6.55 -7.59 3.04
N PRO A 6 -7.31 -6.67 3.63
CA PRO A 6 -8.70 -6.93 4.03
C PRO A 6 -9.62 -7.04 2.80
N ILE A 7 -10.72 -7.78 2.96
CA ILE A 7 -11.92 -7.59 2.16
C ILE A 7 -12.69 -6.44 2.83
N TYR A 8 -12.91 -5.33 2.12
CA TYR A 8 -13.28 -4.04 2.71
C TYR A 8 -14.40 -4.13 3.76
N ASP A 9 -15.55 -4.69 3.38
CA ASP A 9 -16.73 -4.75 4.26
C ASP A 9 -16.76 -5.94 5.24
N LYS A 10 -15.67 -6.73 5.35
CA LYS A 10 -15.62 -7.92 6.22
C LYS A 10 -14.78 -7.73 7.48
N PHE A 11 -14.17 -6.57 7.64
CA PHE A 11 -13.38 -6.24 8.82
C PHE A 11 -14.01 -5.07 9.56
N ALA A 12 -13.97 -5.09 10.89
CA ALA A 12 -14.46 -3.97 11.70
C ALA A 12 -13.64 -2.69 11.49
N ASP A 13 -12.35 -2.86 11.17
CA ASP A 13 -11.43 -1.78 10.82
C ASP A 13 -10.55 -2.23 9.62
N PRO A 14 -11.05 -2.09 8.39
CA PRO A 14 -10.29 -2.47 7.20
C PRO A 14 -9.04 -1.60 7.02
N LYS A 15 -9.07 -0.35 7.47
CA LYS A 15 -7.92 0.56 7.39
C LYS A 15 -6.73 0.00 8.18
N ALA A 16 -6.91 -0.34 9.45
CA ALA A 16 -5.83 -0.89 10.28
C ALA A 16 -5.25 -2.20 9.71
N VAL A 17 -6.09 -3.04 9.08
CA VAL A 17 -5.64 -4.28 8.44
C VAL A 17 -4.84 -4.00 7.19
N LEU A 18 -5.25 -3.03 6.36
CA LEU A 18 -4.50 -2.63 5.17
C LEU A 18 -3.17 -1.97 5.54
N GLU A 19 -3.16 -1.10 6.54
CA GLU A 19 -1.94 -0.51 7.10
C GLU A 19 -0.96 -1.60 7.54
N SER A 20 -1.46 -2.60 8.28
CA SER A 20 -0.65 -3.72 8.75
C SER A 20 -0.09 -4.56 7.59
N ALA A 21 -0.85 -4.75 6.51
CA ALA A 21 -0.40 -5.48 5.33
C ALA A 21 0.79 -4.79 4.64
N TYR A 22 0.72 -3.46 4.47
CA TYR A 22 1.85 -2.68 3.97
C TYR A 22 3.03 -2.71 4.94
N GLN A 23 2.80 -2.40 6.22
CA GLN A 23 3.84 -2.31 7.24
C GLN A 23 4.66 -3.60 7.34
N ARG A 24 3.99 -4.75 7.53
CA ARG A 24 4.67 -6.05 7.62
C ARG A 24 5.43 -6.41 6.35
N SER A 25 4.93 -5.96 5.19
CA SER A 25 5.62 -6.19 3.93
C SER A 25 6.92 -5.39 3.85
N LEU A 26 6.89 -4.11 4.25
CA LEU A 26 8.09 -3.26 4.23
C LEU A 26 9.10 -3.66 5.31
N ASP A 27 8.63 -4.03 6.50
CA ASP A 27 9.48 -4.56 7.58
C ASP A 27 10.22 -5.83 7.11
N LEU A 28 9.52 -6.74 6.43
CA LEU A 28 10.14 -7.93 5.84
C LEU A 28 11.14 -7.57 4.73
N ALA A 29 10.86 -6.57 3.90
CA ALA A 29 11.78 -6.12 2.86
C ALA A 29 13.09 -5.59 3.48
N LEU A 30 13.00 -4.75 4.51
CA LEU A 30 14.18 -4.25 5.23
C LEU A 30 14.95 -5.39 5.91
N ALA A 31 14.25 -6.31 6.59
CA ALA A 31 14.86 -7.44 7.28
C ALA A 31 15.59 -8.40 6.32
N ASN A 32 15.17 -8.45 5.06
CA ASN A 32 15.83 -9.24 4.01
C ASN A 32 16.82 -8.40 3.17
N HIS A 33 17.17 -7.20 3.62
CA HIS A 33 18.10 -6.30 2.95
C HIS A 33 17.71 -5.97 1.50
N CYS A 34 16.42 -5.95 1.19
CA CYS A 34 15.94 -5.49 -0.10
C CYS A 34 16.25 -4.00 -0.27
N GLN A 35 16.66 -3.61 -1.47
CA GLN A 35 16.88 -2.21 -1.84
C GLN A 35 15.66 -1.58 -2.50
N SER A 36 14.82 -2.41 -3.15
CA SER A 36 13.63 -1.95 -3.86
C SER A 36 12.45 -2.89 -3.65
N VAL A 37 11.23 -2.34 -3.74
CA VAL A 37 9.97 -3.07 -3.58
C VAL A 37 8.97 -2.59 -4.63
N ALA A 38 8.36 -3.55 -5.33
CA ALA A 38 7.19 -3.31 -6.17
C ALA A 38 5.91 -3.67 -5.40
N LEU A 39 4.96 -2.74 -5.32
CA LEU A 39 3.70 -2.90 -4.60
C LEU A 39 2.51 -2.80 -5.57
N PRO A 40 1.50 -3.66 -5.43
CA PRO A 40 0.21 -3.44 -6.09
C PRO A 40 -0.68 -2.49 -5.27
N ALA A 41 -1.83 -2.11 -5.83
CA ALA A 41 -2.94 -1.54 -5.06
C ALA A 41 -3.61 -2.65 -4.23
N ILE A 42 -3.06 -2.93 -3.03
CA ILE A 42 -3.53 -4.02 -2.18
C ILE A 42 -5.02 -3.82 -1.86
N SER A 43 -5.80 -4.90 -1.97
CA SER A 43 -7.25 -4.94 -1.75
C SER A 43 -8.16 -4.16 -2.73
N CYS A 44 -7.62 -3.42 -3.69
CA CYS A 44 -8.41 -2.67 -4.69
C CYS A 44 -8.95 -3.52 -5.86
N GLY A 45 -8.70 -4.83 -5.85
CA GLY A 45 -9.28 -5.78 -6.81
C GLY A 45 -10.61 -6.35 -6.31
N VAL A 46 -10.77 -7.67 -6.38
CA VAL A 46 -11.96 -8.40 -5.91
C VAL A 46 -12.28 -8.23 -4.42
N TYR A 47 -11.38 -7.65 -3.64
CA TYR A 47 -11.58 -7.34 -2.21
C TYR A 47 -12.28 -6.00 -1.97
N GLY A 48 -12.48 -5.19 -3.01
CA GLY A 48 -13.40 -4.07 -3.03
C GLY A 48 -12.99 -2.86 -2.20
N TYR A 49 -11.73 -2.73 -1.80
CA TYR A 49 -11.28 -1.55 -1.05
C TYR A 49 -11.34 -0.31 -1.96
N PRO A 50 -12.04 0.78 -1.57
CA PRO A 50 -12.10 2.01 -2.34
C PRO A 50 -10.69 2.54 -2.68
N PRO A 51 -10.36 2.72 -3.97
CA PRO A 51 -9.01 3.06 -4.37
C PRO A 51 -8.46 4.35 -3.74
N GLN A 52 -9.28 5.38 -3.56
CA GLN A 52 -8.87 6.65 -2.94
C GLN A 52 -8.43 6.43 -1.49
N GLU A 53 -9.26 5.76 -0.69
CA GLU A 53 -8.95 5.45 0.71
C GLU A 53 -7.75 4.51 0.82
N ALA A 54 -7.65 3.51 -0.07
CA ALA A 54 -6.51 2.58 -0.08
C ALA A 54 -5.19 3.29 -0.42
N ALA A 55 -5.21 4.25 -1.35
CA ALA A 55 -4.04 5.03 -1.73
C ALA A 55 -3.54 5.90 -0.57
N GLU A 56 -4.44 6.56 0.15
CA GLU A 56 -4.10 7.32 1.36
C GLU A 56 -3.42 6.44 2.42
N VAL A 57 -4.00 5.26 2.69
CA VAL A 57 -3.40 4.27 3.60
C VAL A 57 -2.02 3.82 3.12
N ALA A 58 -1.88 3.51 1.83
CA ALA A 58 -0.62 3.07 1.26
C ALA A 58 0.46 4.15 1.41
N MET A 59 0.17 5.40 1.07
CA MET A 59 1.14 6.51 1.18
C MET A 59 1.51 6.79 2.63
N ALA A 60 0.53 6.84 3.54
CA ALA A 60 0.76 7.07 4.97
C ALA A 60 1.68 6.02 5.62
N VAL A 61 1.71 4.79 5.10
CA VAL A 61 2.68 3.76 5.54
C VAL A 61 4.00 3.87 4.78
N CYS A 62 3.96 3.97 3.45
CA CYS A 62 5.17 3.91 2.61
C CYS A 62 6.09 5.12 2.78
N GLN A 63 5.56 6.29 3.15
CA GLN A 63 6.34 7.51 3.38
C GLN A 63 6.94 7.61 4.78
N ARG A 64 6.72 6.62 5.67
CA ARG A 64 7.29 6.67 7.02
C ARG A 64 8.83 6.66 6.96
N PRO A 65 9.53 7.45 7.80
CA PRO A 65 10.98 7.63 7.72
C PRO A 65 11.78 6.32 7.81
N GLU A 66 11.29 5.32 8.54
CA GLU A 66 11.94 4.01 8.65
C GLU A 66 12.07 3.28 7.30
N TYR A 67 11.22 3.60 6.32
CA TYR A 67 11.24 2.99 4.99
C TYR A 67 11.90 3.84 3.91
N ALA A 68 12.47 4.99 4.27
CA ALA A 68 13.07 5.94 3.31
C ALA A 68 14.25 5.35 2.50
N ALA A 69 14.86 4.26 2.97
CA ALA A 69 15.94 3.55 2.27
C ALA A 69 15.46 2.63 1.14
N LEU A 70 14.15 2.36 1.04
CA LEU A 70 13.58 1.50 0.00
C LEU A 70 13.19 2.30 -1.24
N ASP A 71 13.65 1.88 -2.42
CA ASP A 71 13.11 2.33 -3.70
C ASP A 71 11.77 1.64 -3.97
N MET A 72 10.67 2.36 -3.78
CA MET A 72 9.31 1.82 -3.91
C MET A 72 8.66 2.20 -5.23
N ARG A 73 8.02 1.21 -5.88
CA ARG A 73 7.25 1.42 -7.11
C ARG A 73 5.87 0.81 -6.99
N PHE A 74 4.84 1.58 -7.35
CA PHE A 74 3.47 1.08 -7.43
C PHE A 74 3.15 0.61 -8.86
N TYR A 75 2.75 -0.64 -9.00
CA TYR A 75 2.29 -1.23 -10.25
C TYR A 75 0.76 -1.18 -10.29
N LEU A 76 0.25 -0.19 -11.00
CA LEU A 76 -1.17 0.14 -11.07
C LEU A 76 -1.70 -0.21 -12.47
N PHE A 77 -2.91 -0.78 -12.51
CA PHE A 77 -3.41 -1.40 -13.74
C PHE A 77 -3.99 -0.39 -14.75
N SER A 78 -4.49 0.76 -14.29
CA SER A 78 -5.17 1.75 -15.14
C SER A 78 -4.67 3.17 -14.86
N GLU A 79 -4.90 4.08 -15.83
CA GLU A 79 -4.62 5.51 -15.68
C GLU A 79 -5.40 6.14 -14.53
N GLU A 80 -6.63 5.69 -14.28
CA GLU A 80 -7.44 6.12 -13.13
C GLU A 80 -6.74 5.79 -11.82
N MET A 81 -6.30 4.54 -11.64
CA MET A 81 -5.56 4.12 -10.44
C MET A 81 -4.26 4.93 -10.30
N LEU A 82 -3.55 5.17 -11.40
CA LEU A 82 -2.35 5.99 -11.41
C LEU A 82 -2.63 7.41 -10.91
N SER A 83 -3.69 8.05 -11.42
CA SER A 83 -4.10 9.40 -11.01
C SER A 83 -4.44 9.48 -9.52
N ILE A 84 -5.15 8.47 -9.00
CA ILE A 84 -5.50 8.38 -7.57
C ILE A 84 -4.24 8.27 -6.71
N TRP A 85 -3.30 7.40 -7.06
CA TRP A 85 -2.04 7.25 -6.33
C TRP A 85 -1.17 8.50 -6.41
N GLN A 86 -1.09 9.14 -7.57
CA GLN A 86 -0.36 10.40 -7.73
C GLN A 86 -0.95 11.50 -6.87
N HIS A 87 -2.29 11.59 -6.80
CA HIS A 87 -2.95 12.54 -5.94
C HIS A 87 -2.60 12.30 -4.46
N ALA A 88 -2.73 11.06 -3.99
CA ALA A 88 -2.40 10.69 -2.61
C ALA A 88 -0.93 10.99 -2.26
N LEU A 89 0.00 10.76 -3.19
CA LEU A 89 1.43 11.04 -2.98
C LEU A 89 1.72 12.54 -2.77
N THR A 90 0.90 13.43 -3.33
CA THR A 90 1.14 14.90 -3.23
C THR A 90 0.54 15.55 -1.98
N GLN A 91 -0.28 14.83 -1.22
CA GLN A 91 -0.98 15.37 -0.03
C GLN A 91 -0.22 15.13 1.29
N HIS A 92 0.93 14.45 1.24
CA HIS A 92 1.74 14.04 2.40
C HIS A 92 3.23 14.26 2.13
#